data_AF-A0A316W9J3-F1
#
_entry.id   AF-A0A316W9J3-F1
#
_cell.length_a   1.000
_cell.length_b   1.000
_cell.length_c   1.000
_cell.angle_alpha   90.00
_cell.angle_beta   90.00
_cell.angle_gamma   90.00
#
_symmetry.space_group_name_H-M   'P 1'
#
loop_
_entity.id
_entity.type
_entity.pdbx_description
1 polymer ?
#
loop_
_entity_poly.entity_id
_entity_poly.type
_entity_poly.pdbx_seq_one_letter_code
_entity_poly.pdbx_strand_id
1 'polypeptide(L)'
;RHLAERQSELGRKLELEERLVTVRASAEEMIKPSLYGQAIIILVYVPLLTFTGVEGKMFEPMALTVIIALISAFVLSLTFVPAMIAIVITGRVTEKDNLIIRALKAAYQPVLGAAVRAPIIFVGGALLLLVGAGVLFTRLGTEFIPQLDEK
;
A
#
# COMPACT_ATOMS: atom_id res chain seq x y z
N ARG A 1 11.88 -11.37 5.02
CA ARG A 1 12.26 -11.56 6.45
C ARG A 1 12.27 -13.05 6.81
N HIS A 2 11.14 -13.76 6.73
CA HIS A 2 11.08 -15.20 7.01
C HIS A 2 12.07 -16.09 6.24
N LEU A 3 12.39 -15.77 4.98
CA LEU A 3 13.44 -16.49 4.22
C LEU A 3 14.86 -16.28 4.77
N ALA A 4 15.16 -15.09 5.28
CA ALA A 4 16.48 -14.75 5.84
C ALA A 4 16.62 -15.33 7.25
N GLU A 5 15.55 -15.29 8.06
CA GLU A 5 15.47 -15.94 9.37
C GLU A 5 15.69 -17.45 9.24
N ARG A 6 14.94 -18.14 8.36
CA ARG A 6 15.11 -19.58 8.11
C ARG A 6 16.49 -19.96 7.56
N GLN A 7 17.09 -19.13 6.70
CA GLN A 7 18.47 -19.35 6.23
C GLN A 7 19.50 -19.16 7.36
N SER A 8 19.25 -18.23 8.29
CA SER A 8 20.13 -18.00 9.45
C SER A 8 20.02 -19.10 10.50
N GLU A 9 18.83 -19.67 10.70
CA GLU A 9 18.59 -20.81 11.61
C GLU A 9 19.19 -22.12 11.08
N LEU A 10 19.09 -22.37 9.77
CA LEU A 10 19.52 -23.64 9.16
C LEU A 10 20.99 -23.65 8.73
N GLY A 11 21.68 -22.50 8.68
CA GLY A 11 23.10 -22.41 8.29
C GLY A 11 23.43 -22.85 6.86
N ARG A 12 22.42 -23.24 6.06
CA ARG A 12 22.53 -23.73 4.67
C ARG A 12 21.55 -22.98 3.75
N LYS A 13 21.79 -23.06 2.44
CA LYS A 13 20.83 -22.58 1.44
C LYS A 13 19.59 -23.50 1.49
N LEU A 14 18.39 -22.90 1.58
CA LEU A 14 17.11 -23.63 1.54
C LEU A 14 16.95 -24.37 0.20
N GLU A 15 16.41 -25.58 0.21
CA GLU A 15 15.97 -26.31 -0.99
C GLU A 15 14.77 -25.59 -1.65
N LEU A 16 14.49 -25.85 -2.93
CA LEU A 16 13.39 -25.18 -3.66
C LEU A 16 12.02 -25.41 -3.00
N GLU A 17 11.76 -26.63 -2.52
CA GLU A 17 10.52 -26.97 -1.79
C GLU A 17 10.40 -26.20 -0.47
N GLU A 18 11.48 -26.09 0.30
CA GLU A 18 11.48 -25.34 1.57
C GLU A 18 11.27 -23.84 1.35
N ARG A 19 11.77 -23.28 0.25
CA ARG A 19 11.52 -21.88 -0.15
C ARG A 19 10.05 -21.67 -0.55
N LEU A 20 9.51 -22.56 -1.37
CA LEU A 20 8.10 -22.50 -1.78
C LEU A 20 7.15 -22.58 -0.59
N VAL A 21 7.40 -23.49 0.35
CA VAL A 21 6.59 -23.62 1.57
C VAL A 21 6.68 -22.36 2.44
N THR A 22 7.88 -21.81 2.63
CA THR A 22 8.07 -20.61 3.46
C THR A 22 7.45 -19.36 2.83
N VAL A 23 7.60 -19.19 1.52
CA VAL A 23 6.99 -18.08 0.77
C VAL A 23 5.48 -18.21 0.74
N ARG A 24 4.95 -19.42 0.54
CA ARG A 24 3.51 -19.68 0.57
C ARG A 24 2.91 -19.39 1.94
N ALA A 25 3.53 -19.86 3.02
CA ALA A 25 3.06 -19.57 4.38
C ALA A 25 3.08 -18.06 4.69
N SER A 26 4.13 -17.35 4.26
CA SER A 26 4.22 -15.89 4.41
C SER A 26 3.16 -15.17 3.56
N ALA A 27 2.92 -15.65 2.34
CA ALA A 27 1.90 -15.11 1.46
C ALA A 27 0.50 -15.31 2.04
N GLU A 28 0.20 -16.49 2.61
CA GLU A 28 -1.06 -16.86 3.26
C GLU A 28 -1.38 -15.92 4.45
N GLU A 29 -0.39 -15.51 5.23
CA GLU A 29 -0.55 -14.53 6.32
C GLU A 29 -0.91 -13.13 5.80
N MET A 30 -0.39 -12.74 4.63
CA MET A 30 -0.67 -11.44 4.00
C MET A 30 -2.01 -11.40 3.23
N ILE A 31 -2.65 -12.54 2.96
CA ILE A 31 -3.91 -12.59 2.19
C ILE A 31 -5.02 -11.83 2.90
N LYS A 32 -5.23 -12.11 4.19
CA LYS A 32 -6.31 -11.47 4.97
C LYS A 32 -6.19 -9.94 4.96
N PRO A 33 -5.07 -9.33 5.39
CA PRO A 33 -4.95 -7.87 5.39
C PRO A 33 -5.04 -7.27 3.98
N SER A 34 -4.50 -7.94 2.96
CA SER A 34 -4.60 -7.48 1.57
C SER A 34 -6.04 -7.48 1.05
N LEU A 35 -6.82 -8.54 1.34
CA LEU A 35 -8.23 -8.62 0.97
C LEU A 35 -9.05 -7.51 1.61
N TYR A 36 -8.87 -7.25 2.90
CA TYR A 36 -9.59 -6.17 3.58
C TYR A 36 -9.24 -4.81 2.99
N GLY A 37 -7.95 -4.52 2.78
CA GLY A 37 -7.51 -3.27 2.16
C GLY A 37 -8.11 -3.07 0.78
N GLN A 38 -8.10 -4.11 -0.05
CA GLN A 38 -8.63 -4.03 -1.40
C GLN A 38 -10.16 -3.94 -1.45
N ALA A 39 -10.87 -4.65 -0.56
CA ALA A 39 -12.31 -4.53 -0.42
C ALA A 39 -12.72 -3.10 -0.01
N ILE A 40 -11.99 -2.46 0.90
CA ILE A 40 -12.20 -1.06 1.27
C ILE A 40 -12.00 -0.15 0.06
N ILE A 41 -10.93 -0.34 -0.73
CA ILE A 41 -10.69 0.47 -1.93
C ILE A 41 -11.86 0.30 -2.92
N ILE A 42 -12.25 -0.94 -3.24
CA ILE A 42 -13.38 -1.21 -4.14
C ILE A 42 -14.66 -0.55 -3.62
N LEU A 43 -14.93 -0.62 -2.30
CA LEU A 43 -16.09 0.00 -1.68
C LEU A 43 -16.12 1.52 -1.86
N VAL A 44 -14.96 2.19 -1.88
CA VAL A 44 -14.87 3.63 -2.18
C VAL A 44 -15.24 3.95 -3.63
N TYR A 45 -15.03 3.02 -4.58
CA TYR A 45 -15.41 3.20 -5.98
C TYR A 45 -16.86 2.82 -6.30
N VAL A 46 -17.51 1.95 -5.50
CA VAL A 46 -18.91 1.54 -5.72
C VAL A 46 -19.89 2.73 -5.82
N PRO A 47 -19.82 3.76 -4.96
CA PRO A 47 -20.68 4.94 -5.08
C PRO A 47 -20.58 5.66 -6.43
N LEU A 48 -19.42 5.62 -7.09
CA LEU A 48 -19.25 6.26 -8.41
C LEU A 48 -20.10 5.58 -9.49
N LEU A 49 -20.41 4.30 -9.34
CA LEU A 49 -21.30 3.56 -10.24
C LEU A 49 -22.77 3.96 -10.07
N THR A 50 -23.12 4.70 -9.01
CA THR A 50 -24.48 5.18 -8.77
C THR A 50 -24.75 6.55 -9.39
N PHE A 51 -23.72 7.21 -9.94
CA PHE A 51 -23.87 8.52 -10.58
C PHE A 51 -24.71 8.41 -11.85
N THR A 52 -25.69 9.30 -11.99
CA THR A 52 -26.53 9.42 -13.19
C THR A 52 -26.15 10.67 -13.98
N GLY A 53 -26.41 10.68 -15.29
CA GLY A 53 -26.10 11.81 -16.16
C GLY A 53 -24.70 11.78 -16.77
N VAL A 54 -24.20 12.96 -17.17
CA VAL A 54 -22.92 13.12 -17.89
C VAL A 54 -21.73 12.73 -17.01
N GLU A 55 -21.80 13.02 -15.72
CA GLU A 55 -20.78 12.63 -14.73
C GLU A 55 -20.64 11.10 -14.66
N GLY A 56 -21.76 10.37 -14.55
CA GLY A 56 -21.76 8.90 -14.54
C GLY A 56 -21.06 8.30 -15.76
N LYS A 57 -21.28 8.83 -16.96
CA LYS A 57 -20.63 8.35 -18.20
C LYS A 57 -19.11 8.53 -18.21
N MET A 58 -18.59 9.51 -17.48
CA MET A 58 -17.15 9.74 -17.35
C MET A 58 -16.52 8.91 -16.23
N PHE A 59 -17.22 8.79 -15.09
CA PHE A 59 -16.70 8.14 -13.89
C PHE A 59 -16.91 6.61 -13.88
N GLU A 60 -17.97 6.10 -14.50
CA GLU A 60 -18.31 4.67 -14.52
C GLU A 60 -17.23 3.82 -15.23
N PRO A 61 -16.75 4.16 -16.45
CA PRO A 61 -15.70 3.37 -17.11
C PRO A 61 -14.38 3.40 -16.33
N MET A 62 -14.04 4.55 -15.73
CA MET A 62 -12.86 4.68 -14.90
C MET A 62 -12.95 3.80 -13.64
N ALA A 63 -14.08 3.82 -12.93
CA ALA A 63 -14.27 2.99 -11.74
C ALA A 63 -14.17 1.50 -12.08
N LEU A 64 -14.79 1.06 -13.19
CA LEU A 64 -14.73 -0.32 -13.65
C LEU A 64 -13.29 -0.78 -13.94
N THR A 65 -12.50 0.05 -14.63
CA THR A 65 -11.10 -0.31 -14.94
C THR A 65 -10.26 -0.49 -13.67
N VAL A 66 -10.44 0.36 -12.66
CA VAL A 66 -9.74 0.24 -11.37
C VAL A 66 -10.16 -1.03 -10.63
N ILE A 67 -11.46 -1.31 -10.54
CA ILE A 67 -11.97 -2.51 -9.85
C ILE A 67 -11.44 -3.78 -10.51
N ILE A 68 -11.48 -3.87 -11.85
CA ILE A 68 -10.96 -5.02 -12.60
C ILE A 68 -9.44 -5.15 -12.41
N ALA A 69 -8.71 -4.03 -12.46
CA ALA A 69 -7.26 -4.03 -12.26
C ALA A 69 -6.88 -4.51 -10.86
N LEU A 70 -7.60 -4.06 -9.81
CA LEU A 70 -7.38 -4.51 -8.45
C LEU A 70 -7.63 -6.02 -8.32
N ILE A 71 -8.78 -6.51 -8.79
CA ILE A 71 -9.11 -7.94 -8.74
C ILE A 71 -8.04 -8.77 -9.45
N SER A 72 -7.62 -8.34 -10.64
CA SER A 72 -6.56 -8.99 -11.40
C SER A 72 -5.23 -8.98 -10.65
N ALA A 73 -4.82 -7.83 -10.14
CA ALA A 73 -3.59 -7.67 -9.36
C ALA A 73 -3.59 -8.55 -8.10
N PHE A 74 -4.73 -8.71 -7.44
CA PHE A 74 -4.87 -9.61 -6.30
C PHE A 74 -4.65 -11.08 -6.67
N VAL A 75 -5.31 -11.54 -7.73
CA VAL A 75 -5.15 -12.91 -8.22
C VAL A 75 -3.70 -13.17 -8.64
N LEU A 76 -3.07 -12.25 -9.37
CA LEU A 76 -1.65 -12.34 -9.72
C LEU A 76 -0.75 -12.28 -8.47
N SER A 77 -1.06 -11.44 -7.48
CA SER A 77 -0.27 -11.36 -6.26
C SER A 77 -0.32 -12.63 -5.42
N LEU A 78 -1.40 -13.42 -5.49
CA LEU A 78 -1.48 -14.70 -4.78
C LEU A 78 -0.86 -15.86 -5.55
N THR A 79 -0.86 -15.80 -6.88
CA THR A 79 -0.42 -16.92 -7.72
C THR A 79 0.98 -16.69 -8.29
N PHE A 80 1.15 -15.57 -8.99
CA PHE A 80 2.37 -15.25 -9.74
C PHE A 80 3.50 -14.78 -8.83
N VAL A 81 3.22 -13.90 -7.85
CA VAL A 81 4.28 -13.34 -6.99
C VAL A 81 4.97 -14.43 -6.15
N PRO A 82 4.28 -15.36 -5.47
CA PRO A 82 4.94 -16.43 -4.72
C PRO A 82 5.76 -17.37 -5.61
N ALA A 83 5.23 -17.71 -6.79
CA ALA A 83 5.93 -18.54 -7.76
C ALA A 83 7.22 -17.87 -8.27
N MET A 84 7.13 -16.59 -8.64
CA MET A 84 8.28 -15.81 -9.10
C MET A 84 9.33 -15.62 -8.00
N ILE A 85 8.91 -15.34 -6.77
CA ILE A 85 9.85 -15.22 -5.64
C ILE A 85 10.60 -16.54 -5.42
N ALA A 86 9.89 -17.68 -5.47
CA ALA A 86 10.52 -18.98 -5.27
C ALA A 86 11.52 -19.36 -6.38
N ILE A 87 11.22 -18.99 -7.63
CA ILE A 87 12.07 -19.31 -8.80
C ILE A 87 13.26 -18.34 -8.90
N VAL A 88 13.04 -17.04 -8.71
CA VAL A 88 14.04 -15.99 -8.96
C VAL A 88 14.93 -15.75 -7.75
N ILE A 89 14.39 -15.82 -6.52
CA ILE A 89 15.17 -15.57 -5.30
C ILE A 89 15.87 -16.86 -4.87
N THR A 90 17.02 -17.12 -5.47
CA THR A 90 17.85 -18.31 -5.21
C THR A 90 19.12 -18.06 -4.40
N GLY A 91 19.42 -16.80 -4.09
CA GLY A 91 20.64 -16.37 -3.38
C GLY A 91 20.55 -16.36 -1.85
N ARG A 92 21.70 -16.08 -1.20
CA ARG A 92 21.75 -15.74 0.24
C ARG A 92 21.16 -14.34 0.41
N VAL A 93 19.99 -14.23 1.04
CA VAL A 93 19.39 -12.94 1.36
C VAL A 93 20.13 -12.38 2.58
N THR A 94 21.22 -11.66 2.35
CA THR A 94 21.91 -10.95 3.43
C THR A 94 21.18 -9.64 3.66
N GLU A 95 20.63 -9.47 4.86
CA GLU A 95 19.99 -8.23 5.30
C GLU A 95 21.08 -7.17 5.55
N LYS A 96 21.61 -6.57 4.48
CA LYS A 96 22.44 -5.36 4.61
C LYS A 96 21.53 -4.16 4.45
N ASP A 97 21.29 -3.45 5.55
CA ASP A 97 20.71 -2.11 5.50
C ASP A 97 21.59 -1.24 4.59
N ASN A 98 21.03 -0.75 3.48
CA ASN A 98 21.72 0.22 2.64
C ASN A 98 21.97 1.51 3.44
N LEU A 99 23.03 2.26 3.13
CA LEU A 99 23.40 3.51 3.82
C LEU A 99 22.21 4.49 3.90
N ILE A 100 21.40 4.54 2.84
CA ILE A 100 20.17 5.33 2.76
C ILE A 100 19.15 4.88 3.83
N ILE A 101 18.89 3.57 3.92
CA ILE A 101 17.94 3.01 4.90
C ILE A 101 18.41 3.31 6.32
N ARG A 102 19.72 3.20 6.59
CA ARG A 102 20.30 3.50 7.90
C ARG A 102 20.17 4.97 8.25
N ALA A 103 20.41 5.88 7.30
CA ALA A 103 20.24 7.32 7.49
C ALA A 103 18.77 7.69 7.76
N LEU A 104 17.82 7.13 6.99
CA LEU A 104 16.39 7.34 7.24
C LEU A 104 15.98 6.81 8.62
N LYS A 105 16.42 5.61 9.01
CA LYS A 105 16.15 5.05 10.34
C LYS A 105 16.69 5.94 11.46
N ALA A 106 17.91 6.45 11.30
CA ALA A 106 18.54 7.35 12.27
C ALA A 106 17.81 8.70 12.41
N ALA A 107 17.23 9.22 11.33
CA ALA A 107 16.40 10.42 11.37
C ALA A 107 14.98 10.14 11.90
N TYR A 108 14.40 8.98 11.61
CA TYR A 108 13.06 8.59 12.05
C TYR A 108 13.00 8.26 13.55
N GLN A 109 14.02 7.57 14.09
CA GLN A 109 14.09 7.18 15.50
C GLN A 109 13.85 8.32 16.51
N PRO A 110 14.52 9.49 16.41
CA PRO A 110 14.30 10.58 17.35
C PRO A 110 12.89 11.20 17.22
N VAL A 111 12.36 11.30 16.00
CA VAL A 111 10.99 11.82 15.76
C VAL A 111 9.95 10.87 16.36
N LEU A 112 10.11 9.56 16.15
CA LEU A 112 9.26 8.55 16.77
C LEU A 112 9.35 8.61 18.31
N GLY A 113 10.56 8.73 18.86
CA GLY A 113 10.77 8.88 20.29
C GLY A 113 10.08 10.11 20.87
N ALA A 114 10.13 11.25 20.17
CA ALA A 114 9.41 12.46 20.55
C ALA A 114 7.88 12.28 20.48
N ALA A 115 7.38 11.62 19.43
CA ALA A 115 5.95 11.34 19.25
C ALA A 115 5.37 10.44 20.35
N VAL A 116 6.13 9.43 20.78
CA VAL A 116 5.71 8.53 21.87
C VAL A 116 5.78 9.22 23.23
N ARG A 117 6.80 10.08 23.48
CA ARG A 117 6.95 10.78 24.77
C ARG A 117 5.93 11.91 24.97
N ALA A 118 5.56 12.61 23.90
CA ALA A 118 4.64 13.75 23.97
C ALA A 118 3.56 13.66 22.90
N PRO A 119 2.67 12.64 22.94
CA PRO A 119 1.69 12.39 21.88
C PRO A 119 0.72 13.56 21.71
N ILE A 120 0.40 14.28 22.78
CA ILE A 120 -0.51 15.43 22.77
C ILE A 120 0.01 16.55 21.87
N ILE A 121 1.33 16.76 21.80
CA ILE A 121 1.92 17.80 20.92
C ILE A 121 1.68 17.46 19.45
N PHE A 122 1.86 16.19 19.08
CA PHE A 122 1.67 15.71 17.71
C PHE A 122 0.18 15.68 17.32
N VAL A 123 -0.69 15.27 18.25
CA VAL A 123 -2.15 15.35 18.06
C VAL A 123 -2.60 16.80 17.91
N GLY A 124 -2.09 17.71 18.74
CA GLY A 124 -2.35 19.14 18.63
C GLY A 124 -1.88 19.72 17.30
N GLY A 125 -0.69 19.34 16.83
CA GLY A 125 -0.17 19.70 15.51
C GLY A 125 -1.04 19.18 14.36
N ALA A 126 -1.50 17.93 14.44
CA ALA A 126 -2.40 17.34 13.46
C ALA A 126 -3.76 18.06 13.43
N LEU A 127 -4.32 18.40 14.60
CA LEU A 127 -5.55 19.20 14.72
C LEU A 127 -5.37 20.59 14.13
N LEU A 128 -4.25 21.24 14.41
CA LEU A 128 -3.95 22.57 13.86
C LEU A 128 -3.83 22.53 12.34
N LEU A 129 -3.16 21.51 11.79
CA LEU A 129 -3.09 21.29 10.34
C LEU A 129 -4.46 21.01 9.72
N LEU A 130 -5.30 20.21 10.39
CA LEU A 130 -6.66 19.92 9.94
C LEU A 130 -7.52 21.19 9.90
N VAL A 131 -7.48 22.01 10.95
CA VAL A 131 -8.17 23.30 11.00
C VAL A 131 -7.62 24.24 9.93
N GLY A 132 -6.30 24.30 9.76
CA GLY A 132 -5.66 25.09 8.71
C GLY A 132 -6.09 24.68 7.31
N ALA A 133 -6.15 23.38 7.02
CA ALA A 133 -6.67 22.85 5.77
C ALA A 133 -8.15 23.19 5.57
N GLY A 134 -8.97 23.08 6.63
CA GLY A 134 -10.38 23.48 6.59
C GLY A 134 -10.56 24.97 6.28
N VAL A 135 -9.75 25.85 6.88
CA VAL A 135 -9.77 27.29 6.56
C VAL A 135 -9.36 27.54 5.11
N LEU A 136 -8.30 26.89 4.62
CA LEU A 136 -7.87 27.02 3.22
C LEU A 136 -8.94 26.53 2.24
N PHE A 137 -9.63 25.45 2.59
CA PHE A 137 -10.73 24.91 1.79
C PHE A 137 -11.85 25.94 1.58
N THR A 138 -12.15 26.80 2.57
CA THR A 138 -13.16 27.87 2.40
C THR A 138 -12.79 28.91 1.34
N ARG A 139 -11.51 28.97 0.94
CA ARG A 139 -11.01 29.89 -0.09
C ARG A 139 -10.88 29.23 -1.46
N LEU A 140 -11.13 27.93 -1.59
CA LEU A 140 -11.14 27.25 -2.88
C LEU A 140 -12.44 27.62 -3.64
N GLY A 141 -12.31 28.20 -4.82
CA GLY A 141 -13.44 28.38 -5.73
C GLY A 141 -13.97 27.04 -6.25
N THR A 142 -15.27 26.98 -6.56
CA THR A 142 -15.92 25.80 -7.14
C THR A 142 -15.89 25.90 -8.67
N GLU A 143 -14.96 25.19 -9.33
CA GLU A 143 -15.07 24.93 -10.77
C GLU A 143 -15.80 23.59 -10.95
N PHE A 144 -17.02 23.63 -11.50
CA PHE A 144 -17.91 22.46 -11.47
C PHE A 144 -17.41 21.34 -12.40
N ILE A 145 -16.85 21.67 -13.56
CA ILE A 145 -16.16 20.74 -14.48
C ILE A 145 -15.21 21.64 -15.30
N PRO A 146 -13.94 21.28 -15.58
CA PRO A 146 -13.15 22.00 -16.57
C PRO A 146 -13.97 22.11 -17.86
N GLN A 147 -14.18 23.33 -18.36
CA GLN A 147 -14.92 23.54 -19.60
C GLN A 147 -14.23 22.69 -20.67
N LEU A 148 -14.92 21.68 -21.20
CA LEU A 148 -14.42 20.97 -22.37
C LEU A 148 -14.29 22.03 -23.47
N ASP A 149 -13.05 22.30 -23.86
CA ASP A 149 -12.70 23.21 -24.93
C ASP A 149 -13.07 22.49 -26.25
N GLU A 150 -14.38 22.41 -26.53
CA GLU A 150 -14.93 21.92 -27.78
C GLU A 150 -14.79 23.04 -28.82
N LYS A 151 -13.75 22.94 -29.65
CA LYS A 151 -13.76 23.53 -30.99
C LYS A 151 -14.55 22.65 -31.96
#